data_AF-A0A2N1ZBI3-F1
#
_entry.id   AF-A0A2N1ZBI3-F1
#
_cell.length_a   1.000
_cell.length_b   1.000
_cell.length_c   1.000
_cell.angle_alpha   90.00
_cell.angle_beta   90.00
_cell.angle_gamma   90.00
#
_symmetry.space_group_name_H-M   'P 1'
#
loop_
_entity.id
_entity.type
_entity.pdbx_description
1 polymer ?
#
loop_
_entity_poly.entity_id
_entity_poly.type
_entity_poly.pdbx_seq_one_letter_code
_entity_poly.pdbx_strand_id
1 'polypeptide(L)'
;MKTLINIMNQLNDMDWSWWPLLRCRPVKDQPITTLVVLKMTPVFGTLTGILVALAGQFDTPVSLLASLAFGWVSFFLLFRISFAAAWNHRAQALRATRPEADNAPDQD
;
A
#
# COMPACT_ATOMS: atom_id res chain seq x y z
N MET A 1 -1.99 10.65 -16.11
CA MET A 1 -2.68 10.10 -14.92
C MET A 1 -2.90 8.59 -15.00
N LYS A 2 -3.52 8.05 -16.07
CA LYS A 2 -3.76 6.59 -16.24
C LYS A 2 -2.47 5.74 -16.17
N THR A 3 -1.37 6.21 -16.75
CA THR A 3 -0.08 5.49 -16.73
C THR A 3 0.51 5.34 -15.33
N LEU A 4 0.46 6.40 -14.50
CA LEU A 4 0.97 6.37 -13.13
C LEU A 4 0.16 5.39 -12.26
N ILE A 5 -1.17 5.42 -12.39
CA ILE A 5 -2.07 4.49 -11.69
C ILE A 5 -1.78 3.05 -12.10
N ASN A 6 -1.52 2.79 -13.39
CA ASN A 6 -1.16 1.46 -13.86
C ASN A 6 0.19 0.98 -13.32
N ILE A 7 1.21 1.85 -13.29
CA ILE A 7 2.52 1.52 -12.69
C ILE A 7 2.35 1.22 -11.20
N MET A 8 1.62 2.06 -10.46
CA MET A 8 1.32 1.82 -9.03
C MET A 8 0.61 0.50 -8.80
N ASN A 9 -0.37 0.16 -9.65
CA ASN A 9 -1.08 -1.10 -9.58
C ASN A 9 -0.20 -2.30 -9.94
N GLN A 10 0.71 -2.16 -10.92
CA GLN A 10 1.67 -3.20 -11.28
C GLN A 10 2.67 -3.44 -10.15
N LEU A 11 3.19 -2.38 -9.53
CA LEU A 11 4.06 -2.48 -8.36
C LEU A 11 3.36 -3.17 -7.19
N ASN A 12 2.10 -2.82 -6.92
CA ASN A 12 1.27 -3.52 -5.92
C ASN A 12 0.90 -4.96 -6.33
N ASP A 13 1.03 -5.33 -7.60
CA ASP A 13 0.78 -6.71 -8.04
C ASP A 13 2.01 -7.61 -7.91
N MET A 14 3.22 -7.03 -7.76
CA MET A 14 4.47 -7.78 -7.58
C MET A 14 4.57 -8.35 -6.16
N ASP A 15 4.78 -9.65 -6.02
CA ASP A 15 4.89 -10.30 -4.71
C ASP A 15 6.10 -9.78 -3.90
N TRP A 16 7.15 -9.30 -4.57
CA TRP A 16 8.31 -8.70 -3.92
C TRP A 16 8.00 -7.39 -3.19
N SER A 17 7.06 -6.56 -3.70
CA SER A 17 6.71 -5.29 -3.04
C SER A 17 5.98 -5.51 -1.71
N TRP A 18 5.33 -6.66 -1.56
CA TRP A 18 4.67 -7.06 -0.33
C TRP A 18 5.57 -7.84 0.62
N TRP A 19 6.75 -8.30 0.19
CA TRP A 19 7.67 -9.00 1.07
C TRP A 19 8.23 -8.03 2.13
N PRO A 20 8.25 -8.38 3.43
CA PRO A 20 7.95 -9.68 4.06
C PRO A 20 6.47 -9.89 4.47
N LEU A 21 5.61 -8.88 4.28
CA LEU A 21 4.20 -8.85 4.68
C LEU A 21 3.24 -9.39 3.61
N LEU A 22 3.64 -10.41 2.85
CA LEU A 22 2.84 -11.04 1.79
C LEU A 22 1.43 -11.44 2.25
N ARG A 23 1.29 -11.90 3.50
CA ARG A 23 0.00 -12.26 4.11
C ARG A 23 -0.96 -11.08 4.28
N CYS A 24 -0.46 -9.85 4.27
CA CYS A 24 -1.28 -8.64 4.40
C CYS A 24 -1.78 -8.11 3.04
N ARG A 25 -1.38 -8.74 1.93
CA ARG A 25 -1.82 -8.36 0.58
C ARG A 25 -3.32 -8.62 0.42
N PRO A 26 -4.14 -7.60 0.14
CA PRO A 26 -5.54 -7.82 -0.18
C PRO A 26 -5.70 -8.44 -1.58
N VAL A 27 -6.80 -9.16 -1.75
CA VAL A 27 -7.22 -9.68 -3.06
C VAL A 27 -7.51 -8.50 -4.00
N LYS A 28 -7.35 -8.68 -5.32
CA LYS A 28 -7.48 -7.61 -6.34
C LYS A 28 -8.83 -6.89 -6.34
N ASP A 29 -9.88 -7.55 -5.87
CA ASP A 29 -11.25 -7.02 -5.74
C ASP A 29 -11.54 -6.46 -4.34
N GLN A 30 -10.55 -6.45 -3.43
CA GLN A 30 -10.67 -5.91 -2.09
C GLN A 30 -9.89 -4.60 -1.95
N PRO A 31 -10.47 -3.57 -1.30
CA PRO A 31 -9.76 -2.34 -1.03
C PRO A 31 -8.65 -2.55 0.00
N ILE A 32 -7.57 -1.77 -0.12
CA ILE A 32 -6.56 -1.65 0.93
C ILE A 32 -7.18 -0.84 2.07
N THR A 33 -7.31 -1.46 3.24
CA THR A 33 -7.83 -0.80 4.45
C THR A 33 -6.71 -0.11 5.22
N THR A 34 -7.06 0.89 6.03
CA THR A 34 -6.12 1.59 6.92
C THR A 34 -5.37 0.62 7.84
N LEU A 35 -6.00 -0.48 8.26
CA LEU A 35 -5.39 -1.50 9.11
C LEU A 35 -4.21 -2.21 8.42
N VAL A 36 -4.34 -2.50 7.12
CA VAL A 36 -3.25 -3.09 6.33
C VAL A 36 -2.07 -2.13 6.26
N VAL A 37 -2.33 -0.85 5.94
CA VAL A 37 -1.27 0.17 5.89
C VAL A 37 -0.59 0.31 7.25
N LEU A 38 -1.35 0.34 8.34
CA LEU A 38 -0.81 0.45 9.70
C LEU A 38 0.07 -0.74 10.08
N LYS A 39 -0.28 -1.96 9.65
CA LYS A 39 0.56 -3.16 9.83
C LYS A 39 1.85 -3.09 9.02
N MET A 40 1.83 -2.42 7.87
CA MET A 40 3.00 -2.24 7.00
C MET A 40 3.94 -1.14 7.50
N THR A 41 3.41 -0.09 8.11
CA THR A 41 4.18 1.05 8.63
C THR A 41 5.36 0.68 9.51
N PRO A 42 5.29 -0.21 10.51
CA PRO A 42 6.45 -0.50 11.35
C PRO A 42 7.60 -1.17 10.59
N VAL A 43 7.31 -1.93 9.53
CA VAL A 43 8.35 -2.60 8.72
C VAL A 43 8.91 -1.62 7.69
N PHE A 44 8.05 -1.12 6.80
CA PHE A 44 8.47 -0.28 5.69
C PHE A 44 8.76 1.17 6.10
N GLY A 45 8.03 1.69 7.08
CA GLY A 45 8.29 3.00 7.67
C GLY A 45 9.62 3.03 8.42
N THR A 46 10.01 1.94 9.09
CA THR A 46 11.35 1.84 9.72
C THR A 46 12.45 1.79 8.67
N LEU A 47 12.30 0.99 7.61
CA LEU A 47 13.23 1.00 6.47
C LEU A 47 13.36 2.40 5.86
N THR A 48 12.24 3.08 5.64
CA THR A 48 12.21 4.45 5.12
C THR A 48 12.91 5.42 6.08
N GLY A 49 12.63 5.32 7.38
CA GLY A 49 13.25 6.15 8.41
C GLY A 49 14.75 5.92 8.54
N ILE A 50 15.23 4.67 8.39
CA ILE A 50 16.65 4.34 8.34
C ILE A 50 17.30 4.95 7.11
N LEU A 51 16.68 4.85 5.93
CA LEU A 51 17.21 5.48 4.71
C LEU A 51 17.32 6.99 4.85
N VAL A 52 16.31 7.64 5.43
CA VAL A 52 16.33 9.07 5.77
C VAL A 52 17.45 9.37 6.77
N ALA A 53 17.61 8.53 7.79
CA ALA A 53 18.65 8.67 8.80
C ALA A 53 20.07 8.45 8.24
N LEU A 54 20.26 7.61 7.22
CA LEU A 54 21.54 7.41 6.54
C LEU A 54 21.86 8.53 5.57
N ALA A 55 20.84 9.14 4.96
CA ALA A 55 21.01 10.26 4.05
C ALA A 55 21.34 11.58 4.77
N GLY A 56 20.92 11.72 6.03
CA GLY A 56 21.33 12.82 6.90
C GLY A 56 22.54 12.47 7.75
N GLN A 57 23.42 13.43 8.00
CA GLN A 57 24.42 13.30 9.06
C GLN A 57 23.73 13.56 10.40
N PHE A 58 23.33 12.50 11.09
CA PHE A 58 22.65 12.60 12.38
C PHE A 58 23.54 12.08 13.50
N ASP A 59 24.02 13.01 14.32
CA ASP A 59 24.98 12.72 15.39
C ASP A 59 24.31 12.36 16.72
N THR A 60 22.98 12.38 16.80
CA THR A 60 22.25 12.18 18.07
C THR A 60 21.17 11.09 18.01
N PRO A 61 20.92 10.38 19.12
CA PRO A 61 19.80 9.42 19.22
C PRO A 61 18.42 10.07 19.00
N VAL A 62 18.27 11.34 19.39
CA VAL A 62 17.02 12.09 19.24
C VAL A 62 16.71 12.32 17.75
N SER A 63 17.71 12.71 16.96
CA SER A 63 17.54 12.86 15.52
C SER A 63 17.23 11.55 14.82
N LEU A 64 17.80 10.43 15.27
CA LEU A 64 17.48 9.11 14.74
C LEU A 64 16.00 8.75 14.98
N LEU A 65 15.50 8.95 16.20
CA LEU A 65 14.08 8.71 16.54
C LEU A 65 13.15 9.63 15.73
N ALA A 66 13.52 10.89 15.54
CA ALA A 66 12.76 11.83 14.72
C ALA A 66 12.70 11.36 13.25
N SER A 67 13.81 10.88 12.68
CA SER A 67 13.84 10.33 11.31
C SER A 67 13.01 9.06 11.17
N LEU A 68 13.00 8.19 12.19
CA LEU A 68 12.12 7.01 12.20
C LEU A 68 10.65 7.39 12.24
N ALA A 69 10.26 8.30 13.14
CA ALA A 69 8.89 8.80 13.22
C ALA A 69 8.47 9.49 11.91
N PHE A 70 9.35 10.29 11.32
CA PHE A 70 9.13 10.92 10.02
C PHE A 70 8.97 9.89 8.89
N GLY A 71 9.81 8.85 8.87
CA GLY A 71 9.71 7.75 7.92
C GLY A 71 8.39 6.99 8.02
N TRP A 72 7.90 6.76 9.24
CA TRP A 72 6.61 6.11 9.49
C TRP A 72 5.43 6.96 8.99
N VAL A 73 5.40 8.24 9.36
CA VAL A 73 4.34 9.16 8.95
C VAL A 73 4.34 9.36 7.43
N SER A 74 5.52 9.59 6.86
CA SER A 74 5.68 9.78 5.41
C SER A 74 5.27 8.53 4.63
N PHE A 75 5.73 7.35 5.04
CA PHE A 75 5.34 6.10 4.41
C PHE A 75 3.82 5.90 4.49
N PHE A 76 3.23 6.04 5.68
CA PHE A 76 1.80 5.85 5.88
C PHE A 76 0.97 6.79 4.98
N LEU A 77 1.33 8.07 4.96
CA LEU A 77 0.61 9.06 4.15
C LEU A 77 0.80 8.81 2.67
N LEU A 78 2.04 8.69 2.20
CA LEU A 78 2.34 8.47 0.78
C LEU A 78 1.69 7.20 0.27
N PHE A 79 1.82 6.09 0.99
CA PHE A 79 1.21 4.82 0.59
C PHE A 79 -0.31 4.92 0.54
N ARG A 80 -0.93 5.59 1.52
CA ARG A 80 -2.38 5.74 1.59
C ARG A 80 -2.94 6.63 0.48
N ILE A 81 -2.32 7.76 0.18
CA ILE A 81 -2.83 8.69 -0.84
C ILE A 81 -2.56 8.19 -2.26
N SER A 82 -1.54 7.36 -2.45
CA SER A 82 -1.10 6.94 -3.79
C SER A 82 -1.50 5.50 -4.09
N PHE A 83 -0.79 4.52 -3.52
CA PHE A 83 -1.01 3.10 -3.75
C PHE A 83 -2.40 2.65 -3.31
N ALA A 84 -2.85 3.02 -2.11
CA ALA A 84 -4.18 2.61 -1.63
C ALA A 84 -5.30 3.29 -2.43
N ALA A 85 -5.15 4.57 -2.81
CA ALA A 85 -6.14 5.25 -3.63
C ALA A 85 -6.25 4.63 -5.04
N ALA A 86 -5.12 4.42 -5.71
CA ALA A 86 -5.05 3.78 -7.03
C ALA A 86 -5.62 2.35 -7.02
N TRP A 87 -5.30 1.58 -5.97
CA TRP A 87 -5.82 0.24 -5.77
C TRP A 87 -7.31 0.22 -5.49
N ASN A 88 -7.80 1.11 -4.61
CA ASN A 88 -9.22 1.16 -4.25
C ASN A 88 -10.09 1.54 -5.45
N HIS A 89 -9.60 2.45 -6.30
CA HIS A 89 -10.27 2.77 -7.56
C HIS A 89 -10.37 1.54 -8.49
N ARG A 90 -9.30 0.74 -8.62
CA ARG A 90 -9.32 -0.52 -9.39
C ARG A 90 -10.27 -1.55 -8.78
N ALA A 91 -10.22 -1.74 -7.45
CA ALA A 91 -11.08 -2.69 -6.76
C ALA A 91 -12.57 -2.33 -6.93
N GLN A 92 -12.92 -1.04 -6.88
CA GLN A 92 -14.26 -0.56 -7.17
C GLN A 92 -14.67 -0.85 -8.62
N ALA A 93 -13.80 -0.59 -9.60
CA ALA A 93 -14.07 -0.89 -11.00
C ALA A 93 -14.32 -2.39 -11.23
N LEU A 94 -13.50 -3.26 -10.63
CA LEU A 94 -13.65 -4.72 -10.72
C LEU A 94 -14.95 -5.22 -10.07
N ARG A 95 -15.36 -4.63 -8.94
CA ARG A 95 -16.65 -4.92 -8.30
C ARG A 95 -17.82 -4.48 -9.17
N ALA A 96 -17.73 -3.31 -9.79
CA ALA A 96 -18.76 -2.78 -10.68
C ALA A 96 -18.92 -3.58 -11.98
N THR A 97 -17.90 -4.33 -12.40
CA THR A 97 -17.95 -5.26 -13.55
C THR A 97 -18.36 -6.69 -13.18
N ARG A 98 -18.49 -7.00 -11.88
CA ARG A 98 -18.99 -8.28 -11.36
C ARG A 98 -20.52 -8.43 -11.11
N PRO A 99 -21.47 -7.59 -11.59
CA PRO A 99 -22.91 -7.76 -11.26
C PRO A 99 -23.68 -8.88 -11.97
N GLU A 100 -23.16 -9.52 -13.03
CA GLU A 100 -24.01 -10.35 -13.93
C GLU A 100 -23.75 -11.86 -13.89
N ALA A 101 -22.73 -12.35 -13.19
CA ALA A 101 -22.45 -13.80 -13.15
C ALA A 101 -23.23 -14.58 -12.07
N ASP A 102 -23.91 -13.91 -11.14
CA ASP A 102 -24.59 -14.52 -9.98
C ASP A 102 -26.13 -14.40 -10.05
N ASN A 103 -26.66 -13.74 -11.09
CA ASN A 103 -28.10 -13.57 -11.33
C ASN A 103 -28.58 -14.31 -12.59
N ALA A 104 -27.85 -15.32 -13.06
CA ALA A 104 -28.43 -16.26 -14.02
C ALA A 104 -29.48 -17.07 -13.25
N PRO A 105 -30.79 -16.93 -13.55
CA PRO A 105 -31.75 -17.89 -13.03
C PRO A 105 -31.33 -19.27 -13.54
N ASP A 106 -31.27 -20.26 -12.66
CA ASP A 106 -31.35 -21.67 -13.04
C ASP A 106 -32.62 -21.81 -13.89
N GLN A 107 -32.45 -21.76 -15.20
CA GLN A 107 -33.40 -22.32 -16.14
C GLN A 107 -32.97 -23.77 -16.32
N ASP A 108 -33.59 -24.65 -15.54
CA ASP A 108 -34.19 -25.92 -15.97
C ASP A 108 -34.90 -26.62 -14.80
#